data_AF-A0A519LPQ6-F1
#
_entry.id   AF-A0A519LPQ6-F1
#
_cell.length_a   1.000
_cell.length_b   1.000
_cell.length_c   1.000
_cell.angle_alpha   90.00
_cell.angle_beta   90.00
_cell.angle_gamma   90.00
#
_symmetry.space_group_name_H-M   'P 1'
#
loop_
_entity.id
_entity.type
_entity.pdbx_description
1 polymer ?
#
loop_
_entity_poly.entity_id
_entity_poly.type
_entity_poly.pdbx_seq_one_letter_code
_entity_poly.pdbx_strand_id
1 'polypeptide(L)' 'DHPRWSQATERRIGEDGLFAKKRKTLMFNGYEAQVGQLYAGMDLKKFY' A
#
# COMPACT_ATOMS: atom_id res chain seq x y z
N ASP A 1 3.42 -6.66 5.95
CA ASP A 1 2.15 -7.41 5.93
C ASP A 1 1.49 -7.36 7.30
N HIS A 2 0.17 -7.48 7.34
CA HIS A 2 -0.58 -7.55 8.58
C HIS A 2 -0.67 -9.02 9.03
N PRO A 3 -0.61 -9.34 10.35
CA PRO A 3 -0.59 -10.73 10.84
C PRO A 3 -1.76 -11.61 10.36
N ARG A 4 -2.88 -10.99 9.95
CA ARG A 4 -4.11 -11.69 9.56
C ARG A 4 -4.49 -11.55 8.09
N TRP A 5 -3.87 -10.64 7.34
CA TRP A 5 -4.23 -10.43 5.94
C TRP A 5 -3.09 -9.80 5.14
N SER A 6 -3.05 -10.13 3.85
CA SER A 6 -2.11 -9.51 2.93
C SER A 6 -2.53 -8.08 2.59
N GLN A 7 -1.55 -7.17 2.49
CA GLN A 7 -1.76 -5.81 2.00
C GLN A 7 -1.31 -5.63 0.54
N ALA A 8 -0.87 -6.71 -0.13
CA ALA A 8 -0.35 -6.65 -1.49
C ALA A 8 -1.43 -6.33 -2.55
N THR A 9 -2.71 -6.57 -2.22
CA THR A 9 -3.83 -6.27 -3.11
C THR A 9 -4.99 -5.62 -2.36
N GLU A 10 -5.78 -4.83 -3.07
CA GLU A 10 -6.92 -4.10 -2.54
C GLU A 10 -8.20 -4.29 -3.37
N ARG A 11 -9.35 -4.03 -2.75
CA ARG A 11 -10.66 -3.94 -3.42
C ARG A 11 -11.10 -2.48 -3.42
N ARG A 12 -11.12 -1.87 -4.59
CA ARG A 12 -11.63 -0.50 -4.77
C ARG A 12 -13.15 -0.50 -4.69
N ILE A 13 -13.72 0.41 -3.91
CA ILE A 13 -15.19 0.55 -3.80
C ILE A 13 -15.66 1.57 -4.84
N GLY A 14 -16.76 1.27 -5.54
CA GLY A 14 -17.46 2.19 -6.45
C GLY A 14 -16.92 2.26 -7.88
N GLU A 15 -15.64 1.95 -8.09
CA GLU A 15 -15.01 1.99 -9.42
C GLU A 15 -15.01 0.62 -10.11
N ASP A 16 -14.94 -0.43 -9.31
CA ASP A 16 -14.80 -1.82 -9.72
C ASP A 16 -16.12 -2.56 -9.44
N GLY A 17 -16.74 -3.13 -10.49
CA GLY A 17 -18.00 -3.89 -10.37
C GLY A 17 -17.86 -5.14 -9.49
N LEU A 18 -18.98 -5.79 -9.16
CA LEU A 18 -19.06 -6.96 -8.26
C LEU A 18 -18.10 -8.13 -8.61
N PHE A 19 -17.68 -8.23 -9.87
CA PHE A 19 -16.80 -9.30 -10.37
C PHE A 19 -15.40 -8.82 -10.75
N ALA A 20 -15.07 -7.56 -10.48
CA ALA A 20 -13.75 -7.03 -10.77
C ALA A 20 -12.69 -7.68 -9.87
N LYS A 21 -11.55 -8.02 -10.48
CA LYS A 21 -10.40 -8.60 -9.77
C LYS A 21 -9.78 -7.54 -8.86
N LYS A 22 -9.22 -7.98 -7.73
CA LYS A 22 -8.47 -7.10 -6.81
C LYS A 22 -7.28 -6.47 -7.56
N ARG A 23 -7.00 -5.19 -7.25
CA ARG A 23 -5.86 -4.44 -7.82
C ARG A 23 -4.64 -4.60 -6.91
N LYS A 24 -3.43 -4.42 -7.46
CA LYS A 24 -2.20 -4.37 -6.63
C LYS A 24 -2.16 -3.05 -5.87
N THR A 25 -1.85 -3.10 -4.59
CA THR A 25 -1.66 -1.91 -3.76
C THR A 25 -0.37 -1.20 -4.16
N LEU A 26 -0.41 0.12 -4.33
CA LEU A 26 0.76 0.92 -4.68
C LEU A 26 1.58 1.31 -3.45
N MET A 27 2.89 1.46 -3.63
CA MET A 27 3.77 2.00 -2.58
C MET A 27 3.35 3.42 -2.22
N PHE A 28 3.31 3.74 -0.92
CA PHE A 28 2.78 5.01 -0.40
C PHE A 28 1.41 5.40 -0.99
N ASN A 29 0.58 4.41 -1.33
CA ASN A 29 -0.71 4.62 -2.00
C ASN A 29 -0.60 5.44 -3.31
N GLY A 30 0.53 5.36 -4.02
CA GLY A 30 0.80 6.09 -5.25
C GLY A 30 1.50 7.44 -5.07
N TYR A 31 1.75 7.87 -3.82
CA TYR A 31 2.39 9.16 -3.52
C TYR A 31 3.90 9.05 -3.27
N GLU A 32 4.54 8.03 -3.82
CA GLU A 32 5.97 7.75 -3.58
C GLU A 32 6.87 8.94 -3.91
N ALA A 33 6.62 9.61 -5.05
CA ALA A 33 7.43 10.77 -5.47
C ALA A 33 7.32 11.97 -4.51
N GLN A 34 6.20 12.08 -3.78
CA GLN A 34 5.91 13.19 -2.88
C GLN A 34 6.40 12.91 -1.45
N VAL A 35 6.23 11.69 -0.95
CA VAL A 35 6.49 11.37 0.47
C VAL A 35 7.63 10.39 0.71
N GLY A 36 8.08 9.66 -0.32
CA GLY A 36 9.07 8.59 -0.15
C GLY A 36 10.41 9.10 0.41
N GLN A 37 10.82 10.31 0.02
CA GLN A 37 12.07 10.92 0.50
C GLN A 37 12.06 11.23 2.00
N LEU A 38 10.89 11.42 2.62
CA LEU A 38 10.78 11.67 4.06
C LEU A 38 11.26 10.48 4.90
N TYR A 39 11.26 9.28 4.32
CA TYR A 39 11.65 8.03 4.98
C TYR A 39 12.95 7.44 4.42
N ALA A 40 13.59 8.11 3.46
CA ALA A 40 14.80 7.61 2.82
C ALA A 40 15.95 7.50 3.84
N GLY A 41 16.61 6.34 3.89
CA GLY A 41 17.73 6.08 4.80
C GLY A 41 17.34 5.78 6.25
N MET A 42 16.05 5.75 6.59
CA MET A 42 15.59 5.40 7.94
C MET A 42 15.48 3.88 8.14
N ASP A 43 15.88 3.39 9.32
CA ASP A 43 15.60 2.02 9.75
C ASP A 43 14.29 1.97 10.56
N LEU A 44 13.19 1.74 9.84
CA LEU A 44 11.86 1.74 10.44
C LEU A 44 11.60 0.53 11.36
N LYS A 45 12.40 -0.54 11.30
CA LYS A 45 12.24 -1.70 12.20
C LYS A 45 12.90 -1.49 13.56
N LYS A 46 13.93 -0.65 13.61
CA LYS A 46 14.65 -0.33 14.85
C LYS A 46 13.92 0.70 15.69
N PHE A 47 13.24 1.65 15.04
CA PHE A 47 12.67 2.83 15.70
C PHE A 47 11.14 2.80 15.86
N TYR A 48 10.46 1.75 15.39
CA TYR A 48 9.00 1.55 15.51
C TYR A 48 8.66 0.06 15.67
#